data_AF-A0A8J2JTW3-F1
#
_entry.id   AF-A0A8J2JTW3-F1
#
_cell.length_a   1.000
_cell.length_b   1.000
_cell.length_c   1.000
_cell.angle_alpha   90.00
_cell.angle_beta   90.00
_cell.angle_gamma   90.00
#
_symmetry.space_group_name_H-M   'P 1'
#
loop_
_entity.id
_entity.type
_entity.pdbx_description
1 polymer ?
#
loop_
_entity_poly.entity_id
_entity_poly.type
_entity_poly.pdbx_seq_one_letter_code
_entity_poly.pdbx_strand_id
1 'polypeptide(L)'
;MVVVGGYGEDEDRILLFWPTTIVHPMDSDSPLYEMSANDLMKAKLEVMVVMEGVVESTGMTTQARTSYLPSEIFWGHRFHNTTSYKSDSGHHLVDFDLFHATFPVETPLCSASDLDHMRHLKSEGLT
;
A
#
# COMPACT_ATOMS: atom_id res chain seq x y z
N MET A 1 2.53 -15.91 2.53
CA MET A 1 2.16 -14.82 3.47
C MET A 1 3.23 -13.79 3.32
N VAL A 2 2.89 -12.62 2.78
CA VAL A 2 3.81 -11.48 2.70
C VAL A 2 3.51 -10.61 3.91
N VAL A 3 4.54 -10.26 4.67
CA VAL A 3 4.40 -9.39 5.84
C VAL A 3 4.75 -7.97 5.39
N VAL A 4 3.96 -7.00 5.84
CA VAL A 4 4.08 -5.61 5.37
C VAL A 4 4.23 -4.67 6.57
N GLY A 5 5.30 -3.89 6.54
CA GLY A 5 5.71 -2.98 7.60
C GLY A 5 5.17 -1.57 7.54
N GLY A 6 5.31 -0.88 8.67
CA GLY A 6 5.26 0.58 8.73
C GLY A 6 6.63 1.20 8.52
N TYR A 7 6.67 2.51 8.32
CA TYR A 7 7.92 3.26 8.21
C TYR A 7 8.63 3.32 9.59
N GLY A 8 9.60 2.41 9.83
CA GLY A 8 10.43 2.36 11.04
C GLY A 8 11.29 1.08 11.12
N GLU A 9 12.42 1.13 11.85
CA GLU A 9 13.51 0.11 11.86
C GLU A 9 13.16 -1.29 12.46
N ASP A 10 11.89 -1.68 12.50
CA ASP A 10 11.44 -3.06 12.73
C ASP A 10 10.24 -3.30 11.79
N GLU A 11 10.51 -3.93 10.64
CA GLU A 11 9.66 -4.00 9.44
C GLU A 11 8.26 -4.61 9.60
N ASP A 12 7.78 -4.94 10.81
CA ASP A 12 6.43 -5.49 11.03
C ASP A 12 5.65 -4.78 12.14
N ARG A 13 6.20 -3.74 12.76
CA ARG A 13 5.60 -3.09 13.95
C ARG A 13 5.18 -1.66 13.65
N ILE A 14 3.88 -1.41 13.73
CA ILE A 14 3.28 -0.11 13.42
C ILE A 14 2.61 0.45 14.66
N LEU A 15 2.91 1.72 14.98
CA LEU A 15 2.14 2.48 15.95
C LEU A 15 0.97 3.17 15.22
N LEU A 16 -0.25 2.67 15.45
CA LEU A 16 -1.46 3.13 14.78
C LEU A 16 -2.15 4.26 15.56
N PHE A 17 -1.49 5.43 15.63
CA PHE A 17 -2.13 6.64 16.18
C PHE A 17 -3.06 7.32 15.18
N TRP A 18 -2.79 7.14 13.89
CA TRP A 18 -3.48 7.77 12.76
C TRP A 18 -3.66 6.76 11.62
N PRO A 19 -4.51 7.04 10.62
CA PRO A 19 -4.54 6.28 9.38
C PRO A 19 -3.12 6.14 8.78
N THR A 20 -2.66 4.91 8.62
CA THR A 20 -1.34 4.60 8.06
C THR A 20 -1.51 3.83 6.76
N THR A 21 -0.80 4.26 5.71
CA THR A 21 -0.76 3.52 4.44
C THR A 21 0.24 2.37 4.58
N ILE A 22 -0.23 1.16 4.32
CA ILE A 22 0.58 -0.05 4.30
C ILE A 22 1.06 -0.28 2.87
N VAL A 23 2.36 -0.50 2.68
CA VAL A 23 2.99 -0.54 1.34
C VAL A 23 3.74 -1.84 1.15
N HIS A 24 3.35 -2.61 0.14
CA HIS A 24 4.08 -3.78 -0.34
C HIS A 24 4.89 -3.41 -1.59
N PRO A 25 6.23 -3.34 -1.53
CA PRO A 25 7.06 -3.15 -2.71
C PRO A 25 6.90 -4.31 -3.69
N MET A 26 6.73 -4.00 -4.97
CA MET A 26 6.72 -5.00 -6.05
C MET A 26 8.14 -5.17 -6.60
N ASP A 27 9.06 -5.64 -5.77
CA ASP A 27 10.44 -5.97 -6.17
C ASP A 27 10.57 -7.44 -6.63
N SER A 28 11.79 -7.91 -6.90
CA SER A 28 12.05 -9.26 -7.42
C SER A 28 11.60 -10.41 -6.50
N ASP A 29 11.42 -10.14 -5.21
CA ASP A 29 10.96 -11.14 -4.24
C ASP A 29 9.42 -11.14 -4.11
N SER A 30 8.75 -10.15 -4.70
CA SER A 30 7.30 -10.04 -4.71
C SER A 30 6.66 -11.08 -5.64
N PRO A 31 5.59 -11.77 -5.19
CA PRO A 31 4.81 -12.65 -6.07
C PRO A 31 4.05 -11.87 -7.16
N LEU A 32 4.02 -10.54 -7.09
CA LEU A 32 3.39 -9.66 -8.06
C LEU A 32 4.40 -9.03 -9.03
N TYR A 33 5.70 -9.33 -8.93
CA TYR A 33 6.76 -8.65 -9.68
C TYR A 33 6.55 -8.62 -11.20
N GLU A 34 6.09 -9.74 -11.75
CA GLU A 34 5.84 -9.92 -13.19
C GLU A 34 4.41 -9.53 -13.60
N MET A 35 3.60 -8.99 -12.69
CA MET A 35 2.19 -8.68 -12.96
C MET A 35 2.03 -7.29 -13.56
N SER A 36 1.49 -7.21 -14.78
CA SER A 36 1.07 -5.94 -15.40
C SER A 36 -0.34 -5.51 -14.96
N ALA A 37 -0.72 -4.28 -15.27
CA ALA A 37 -2.07 -3.77 -15.00
C ALA A 37 -3.16 -4.63 -15.69
N ASN A 38 -2.89 -5.13 -16.89
CA ASN A 38 -3.81 -5.98 -17.63
C ASN A 38 -3.88 -7.40 -17.06
N ASP A 39 -2.78 -7.91 -16.53
CA ASP A 39 -2.75 -9.23 -15.90
C ASP A 39 -3.51 -9.22 -14.59
N LEU A 40 -3.37 -8.15 -13.79
CA LEU A 40 -4.13 -7.96 -12.55
C LEU A 40 -5.64 -8.05 -12.82
N MET A 41 -6.16 -7.37 -13.85
CA MET A 41 -7.59 -7.41 -14.20
C MET A 41 -8.11 -8.82 -14.54
N LYS A 42 -7.24 -9.73 -14.99
CA LYS A 42 -7.59 -11.11 -15.38
C LYS A 42 -7.19 -12.14 -14.33
N ALA A 43 -6.46 -11.71 -13.30
CA ALA A 43 -5.90 -12.59 -12.31
C ALA A 43 -7.02 -13.26 -11.50
N LYS A 44 -6.76 -14.49 -11.07
CA LYS A 44 -7.54 -15.19 -10.06
C LYS A 44 -6.72 -15.21 -8.78
N LEU A 45 -6.72 -14.07 -8.08
CA LEU A 45 -6.02 -13.89 -6.81
C LEU A 45 -6.94 -13.22 -5.80
N GLU A 46 -6.51 -13.24 -4.54
CA GLU A 46 -7.12 -12.50 -3.45
C GLU A 46 -5.99 -12.08 -2.50
N VAL A 47 -5.93 -10.80 -2.16
CA VAL A 47 -4.95 -10.26 -1.22
C VAL A 47 -5.56 -10.25 0.16
N MET A 48 -5.17 -11.21 1.00
CA MET A 48 -5.56 -11.26 2.41
C MET A 48 -4.68 -10.31 3.23
N VAL A 49 -5.29 -9.40 3.97
CA VAL A 49 -4.60 -8.52 4.92
C VAL A 49 -4.99 -8.91 6.34
N VAL A 50 -3.98 -9.14 7.17
CA VAL A 50 -4.13 -9.50 8.58
C VAL A 50 -3.36 -8.49 9.41
N MET A 51 -4.04 -7.87 10.37
CA MET A 51 -3.44 -6.97 11.33
C MET A 51 -3.61 -7.58 12.72
N GLU A 52 -2.50 -7.79 13.40
CA GLU A 52 -2.47 -8.23 14.79
C GLU A 52 -2.00 -7.07 15.67
N GLY A 53 -2.67 -6.85 16.79
CA GLY A 53 -2.33 -5.76 17.70
C GLY A 53 -2.76 -6.04 19.12
N VAL A 54 -2.17 -5.32 20.06
CA VAL A 54 -2.54 -5.40 21.48
C VAL A 54 -3.44 -4.23 21.82
N VAL A 55 -4.60 -4.52 22.39
CA VAL A 55 -5.52 -3.47 22.88
C VAL A 55 -5.04 -2.98 24.22
N GLU A 56 -4.51 -1.75 24.27
CA GLU A 56 -3.86 -1.15 25.45
C GLU A 56 -4.70 -1.28 26.72
N SER A 57 -6.00 -0.98 26.65
CA SER A 57 -6.89 -0.99 27.81
C SER A 57 -7.12 -2.37 28.44
N THR A 58 -6.86 -3.46 27.70
CA THR A 58 -7.13 -4.83 28.16
C THR A 58 -5.88 -5.71 28.18
N GLY A 59 -4.80 -5.31 27.50
CA GLY A 59 -3.62 -6.13 27.29
C GLY A 59 -3.86 -7.36 26.40
N MET A 60 -5.06 -7.51 25.83
CA MET A 60 -5.39 -8.65 24.98
C MET A 60 -4.93 -8.43 23.54
N THR A 61 -4.40 -9.47 22.93
CA THR A 61 -4.11 -9.51 21.49
C THR A 61 -5.40 -9.69 20.70
N THR A 62 -5.59 -8.85 19.68
CA THR A 62 -6.69 -8.92 18.72
C THR A 62 -6.15 -9.08 17.31
N GLN A 63 -6.96 -9.67 16.44
CA GLN A 63 -6.64 -9.82 15.02
C GLN A 63 -7.80 -9.30 14.17
N ALA A 64 -7.52 -8.31 13.33
CA ALA A 64 -8.40 -7.83 12.28
C ALA A 64 -7.99 -8.46 10.94
N ARG A 65 -8.97 -8.80 10.10
CA ARG A 65 -8.74 -9.41 8.78
C ARG A 65 -9.63 -8.75 7.75
N THR A 66 -9.10 -8.51 6.57
CA THR A 66 -9.85 -8.11 5.37
C THR A 66 -9.20 -8.75 4.15
N SER A 67 -9.86 -8.68 3.00
CA SER A 67 -9.28 -9.12 1.73
C SER A 67 -9.64 -8.19 0.59
N TYR A 68 -8.85 -8.28 -0.49
CA TYR A 68 -9.06 -7.52 -1.73
C TYR A 68 -8.98 -8.44 -2.93
N LEU A 69 -10.06 -8.48 -3.72
CA LEU A 69 -10.10 -9.08 -5.04
C LEU A 69 -9.44 -8.16 -6.07
N PRO A 70 -9.08 -8.65 -7.27
CA PRO A 70 -8.45 -7.83 -8.30
C PRO A 70 -9.31 -6.64 -8.74
N SER A 71 -10.64 -6.78 -8.69
CA SER A 71 -11.59 -5.70 -8.97
C SER A 71 -11.59 -4.58 -7.93
N GLU A 72 -11.00 -4.81 -6.75
CA GLU A 72 -10.91 -3.86 -5.63
C GLU A 72 -9.51 -3.24 -5.54
N ILE A 73 -8.57 -3.67 -6.40
CA ILE A 73 -7.21 -3.13 -6.48
C ILE A 73 -7.14 -2.15 -7.65
N PHE A 74 -7.08 -0.85 -7.33
CA PHE A 74 -7.06 0.21 -8.33
C PHE A 74 -5.63 0.52 -8.78
N TRP A 75 -5.24 -0.03 -9.93
CA TRP A 75 -3.95 0.29 -10.56
C TRP A 75 -3.87 1.77 -10.92
N GLY A 76 -2.76 2.41 -10.56
CA GLY A 76 -2.54 3.83 -10.84
C GLY A 76 -3.44 4.77 -10.03
N HIS A 77 -3.80 4.39 -8.81
CA HIS A 77 -4.49 5.26 -7.85
C HIS A 77 -3.61 5.56 -6.63
N ARG A 78 -3.91 6.67 -5.95
CA ARG A 78 -3.34 7.01 -4.63
C ARG A 78 -4.46 7.38 -3.65
N PHE A 79 -4.25 7.08 -2.38
CA PHE A 79 -5.13 7.55 -1.30
C PHE A 79 -5.05 9.06 -1.14
N HIS A 80 -6.18 9.68 -0.81
CA HIS A 80 -6.18 11.06 -0.33
C HIS A 80 -5.44 11.17 1.01
N ASN A 81 -4.76 12.30 1.24
CA ASN A 81 -4.24 12.61 2.57
C ASN A 81 -5.42 12.93 3.50
N THR A 82 -5.56 12.15 4.57
CA THR A 82 -6.61 12.30 5.58
C THR A 82 -6.23 13.27 6.68
N THR A 83 -4.96 13.67 6.77
CA THR A 83 -4.44 14.50 7.84
C THR A 83 -4.34 15.96 7.43
N SER A 84 -4.77 16.86 8.31
CA SER A 84 -4.58 18.30 8.16
C SER A 84 -4.12 18.91 9.48
N TYR A 85 -3.41 20.03 9.38
CA TYR A 85 -2.97 20.80 10.55
C TYR A 85 -3.77 22.09 10.64
N LYS A 86 -4.44 22.29 11.77
CA LYS A 86 -5.24 23.49 12.03
C LYS A 86 -4.39 24.49 12.81
N SER A 87 -3.83 25.47 12.11
CA SER A 87 -2.85 26.41 12.68
C SER A 87 -3.40 27.34 13.76
N ASP A 88 -4.70 27.58 13.77
CA ASP A 88 -5.39 28.42 14.76
C ASP A 88 -5.53 27.74 16.13
N SER A 89 -5.75 26.43 16.16
CA SER A 89 -5.88 25.64 17.39
C SER A 89 -4.62 24.83 17.74
N GLY A 90 -3.70 24.67 16.78
CA GLY A 90 -2.51 23.84 16.93
C GLY A 90 -2.78 22.33 16.89
N HIS A 91 -3.98 21.92 16.47
CA HIS A 91 -4.38 20.50 16.45
C HIS A 91 -4.21 19.86 15.08
N HIS A 92 -3.85 18.57 15.08
CA HIS A 92 -3.97 17.70 13.91
C HIS A 92 -5.37 17.12 13.84
N LEU A 93 -5.97 17.17 12.65
CA LEU A 93 -7.29 16.62 12.37
C LEU A 93 -7.17 15.49 11.36
N VAL A 94 -8.00 14.47 11.55
CA VAL A 94 -8.20 13.39 10.58
C VAL A 94 -9.59 13.52 10.00
N ASP A 95 -9.66 13.64 8.69
CA ASP A 95 -10.88 13.54 7.92
C ASP A 95 -11.10 12.08 7.50
N PHE A 96 -12.04 11.40 8.17
CA PHE A 96 -12.38 10.00 7.88
C PHE A 96 -13.27 9.85 6.64
N ASP A 97 -13.89 10.92 6.14
CA ASP A 97 -14.64 10.86 4.88
C ASP A 97 -13.68 10.63 3.69
N LEU A 98 -12.42 11.03 3.84
CA LEU A 98 -11.34 10.79 2.88
C LEU A 98 -10.63 9.44 3.04
N PHE A 99 -10.95 8.65 4.08
CA PHE A 99 -10.18 7.44 4.43
C PHE A 99 -10.18 6.39 3.31
N HIS A 100 -11.30 6.22 2.61
CA HIS A 100 -11.42 5.31 1.47
C HIS A 100 -11.24 6.02 0.11
N ALA A 101 -11.11 7.35 0.11
CA ALA A 101 -11.07 8.12 -1.11
C ALA A 101 -9.73 7.92 -1.84
N THR A 102 -9.80 7.71 -3.16
CA THR A 102 -8.62 7.61 -4.03
C THR A 102 -8.76 8.49 -5.26
N PHE A 103 -7.63 8.85 -5.85
CA PHE A 103 -7.57 9.60 -7.11
C PHE A 103 -6.58 8.95 -8.09
N PRO A 104 -6.84 9.04 -9.41
CA PRO A 104 -5.98 8.47 -10.43
C PRO A 104 -4.67 9.27 -10.58
N VAL A 105 -3.59 8.58 -10.91
CA VAL A 105 -2.26 9.13 -11.16
C VAL A 105 -1.60 8.45 -12.35
N GLU A 106 -0.77 9.18 -13.09
CA GLU A 106 0.02 8.58 -14.17
C GLU A 106 0.95 7.51 -13.62
N THR A 107 0.74 6.27 -14.08
CA THR A 107 1.45 5.08 -13.61
C THR A 107 1.73 4.16 -14.80
N PRO A 108 2.95 3.61 -14.95
CA PRO A 108 3.24 2.62 -15.97
C PRO A 108 2.25 1.44 -15.92
N LEU A 109 1.86 0.92 -17.08
CA LEU A 109 0.93 -0.21 -17.17
C LEU A 109 1.62 -1.58 -17.25
N CYS A 110 2.94 -1.58 -17.45
CA CYS A 110 3.77 -2.77 -17.48
C CYS A 110 4.00 -3.33 -16.08
N SER A 111 4.57 -4.54 -16.00
CA SER A 111 4.98 -5.11 -14.72
C SER A 111 6.15 -4.35 -14.09
N ALA A 112 6.42 -4.59 -12.81
CA ALA A 112 7.61 -4.05 -12.14
C ALA A 112 8.89 -4.59 -12.77
N SER A 113 8.91 -5.87 -13.14
CA SER A 113 10.01 -6.52 -13.87
C SER A 113 10.32 -5.82 -15.20
N ASP A 114 9.29 -5.54 -16.00
CA ASP A 114 9.46 -4.81 -17.26
C ASP A 114 9.98 -3.39 -17.03
N LEU A 115 9.44 -2.71 -16.02
CA LEU A 115 9.84 -1.34 -15.69
C LEU A 115 11.31 -1.27 -15.26
N ASP A 116 11.76 -2.21 -14.46
CA ASP A 116 13.14 -2.30 -14.01
C ASP A 116 14.09 -2.65 -15.17
N HIS A 117 13.70 -3.59 -16.04
CA HIS A 117 14.42 -3.87 -17.28
C HIS A 117 14.56 -2.61 -18.15
N MET A 118 13.48 -1.85 -18.36
CA MET A 118 13.50 -0.60 -19.13
C MET A 118 14.38 0.47 -18.48
N ARG A 119 14.40 0.55 -17.14
CA ARG A 119 15.29 1.47 -16.41
C ARG A 119 16.76 1.09 -16.58
N HIS A 120 17.08 -0.21 -16.55
CA HIS A 120 18.44 -0.70 -16.81
C HIS A 120 18.90 -0.34 -18.23
N LEU A 121 18.10 -0.62 -19.26
CA LEU A 121 18.45 -0.28 -20.65
C LEU A 121 18.69 1.23 -20.86
N LYS A 122 17.88 2.07 -20.22
CA LYS A 122 18.06 3.54 -20.24
C LYS A 122 19.35 3.96 -19.54
N SER A 123 19.72 3.31 -18.45
CA SER A 123 20.98 3.59 -17.74
C SER A 123 22.22 3.21 -18.54
N GLU A 124 22.11 2.21 -19.42
CA GLU A 124 23.18 1.76 -20.32
C GLU A 124 23.21 2.50 -21.66
N GLY A 125 22.26 3.43 -21.90
CA GLY A 125 22.21 4.26 -23.11
C GLY A 125 21.77 3.52 -24.38
N LEU A 126 21.01 2.42 -24.26
CA LEU A 126 20.62 1.59 -25.40
C LEU A 126 19.32 2.03 -26.11
N THR A 127 18.77 3.20 -25.80
CA THR A 127 17.62 3.81 -26.51
C THR A 127 17.68 5.33 -26.50
#